data_AF-A0A931WUY7-F1
#
_entry.id   AF-A0A931WUY7-F1
#
_cell.length_a   1.000
_cell.length_b   1.000
_cell.length_c   1.000
_cell.angle_alpha   90.00
_cell.angle_beta   90.00
_cell.angle_gamma   90.00
#
_symmetry.space_group_name_H-M   'P 1'
#
loop_
_entity.id
_entity.type
_entity.pdbx_description
1 polymer ?
#
loop_
_entity_poly.entity_id
_entity_poly.type
_entity_poly.pdbx_seq_one_letter_code
_entity_poly.pdbx_strand_id
1 'polypeptide(L)'
;MGLYTLGMKIDLDAKLQAVALERQTLRRRLEYLDGVERAIRLLITEEQVAAAQQLVLFPGKNGNGQNVIGRTPVSRLLVEVLGDAASRQLDALSQIAEARGMDFAGKNAKRVLHFALIGLQRNGYAQKDANGWRLSEKALRILRSAATPSGDKEDPIKGNNTPAVAGR
;
A
#
# COMPACT_ATOMS: atom_id res chain seq x y z
N MET A 1 53.28 -61.32 7.40
CA MET A 1 53.13 -59.93 6.88
C MET A 1 51.75 -59.62 6.28
N GLY A 2 50.72 -60.50 6.36
CA GLY A 2 49.43 -60.30 5.67
C GLY A 2 48.22 -59.86 6.51
N LEU A 3 48.36 -59.72 7.84
CA LEU A 3 47.22 -59.46 8.73
C LEU A 3 46.95 -57.96 8.97
N TYR A 4 47.99 -57.11 8.86
CA TYR A 4 47.87 -55.67 9.09
C TYR A 4 47.15 -54.92 7.95
N THR A 5 47.31 -55.38 6.71
CA THR A 5 46.67 -54.77 5.54
C THR A 5 45.17 -55.02 5.49
N LEU A 6 44.71 -56.17 6.00
CA LEU A 6 43.29 -56.51 6.05
C LEU A 6 42.55 -55.70 7.12
N GLY A 7 43.12 -55.56 8.32
CA GLY A 7 42.54 -54.75 9.39
C GLY A 7 42.43 -53.26 9.04
N MET A 8 43.46 -52.71 8.38
CA MET A 8 43.45 -51.32 7.93
C MET A 8 42.41 -51.06 6.83
N LYS A 9 42.20 -52.02 5.92
CA LYS A 9 41.15 -51.93 4.91
C LYS A 9 39.75 -51.92 5.53
N ILE A 10 39.50 -52.80 6.51
CA ILE A 10 38.21 -52.87 7.22
C ILE A 10 37.91 -51.55 7.96
N ASP A 11 38.89 -50.94 8.63
CA ASP A 11 38.69 -49.65 9.33
C ASP A 11 38.45 -48.49 8.36
N LEU A 12 39.14 -48.45 7.22
CA LEU A 12 38.91 -47.45 6.17
C LEU A 12 37.53 -47.60 5.51
N ASP A 13 37.09 -48.83 5.26
CA ASP A 13 35.76 -49.12 4.72
C ASP A 13 34.67 -48.70 5.71
N ALA A 14 34.86 -48.96 7.01
CA ALA A 14 33.95 -48.50 8.07
C ALA A 14 33.87 -46.97 8.14
N LYS A 15 35.01 -46.28 8.05
CA LYS A 15 35.06 -44.80 8.01
C LYS A 15 34.39 -44.23 6.75
N LEU A 16 34.58 -44.85 5.59
CA LEU A 16 33.90 -44.45 4.36
C LEU A 16 32.38 -44.60 4.46
N GLN A 17 31.89 -45.69 5.07
CA GLN A 17 30.47 -45.88 5.32
C GLN A 17 29.90 -44.84 6.28
N ALA A 18 30.60 -44.53 7.37
CA ALA A 18 30.18 -43.49 8.31
C ALA A 18 30.06 -42.11 7.62
N VAL A 19 31.06 -41.72 6.81
CA VAL A 19 31.03 -40.48 6.03
C VAL A 19 29.90 -40.48 4.99
N ALA A 20 29.58 -41.63 4.39
CA ALA A 20 28.47 -41.75 3.46
C ALA A 20 27.12 -41.52 4.14
N LEU A 21 26.92 -42.09 5.33
CA LEU A 21 25.70 -41.91 6.14
C LEU A 21 25.54 -40.46 6.61
N GLU A 22 26.62 -39.83 7.08
CA GLU A 22 26.61 -38.43 7.49
C GLU A 22 26.27 -37.51 6.32
N ARG A 23 26.87 -37.75 5.15
CA ARG A 23 26.55 -37.03 3.91
C ARG A 23 25.07 -37.17 3.53
N GLN A 24 24.50 -38.36 3.66
CA GLN A 24 23.07 -38.57 3.38
C GLN A 24 22.20 -37.79 4.37
N THR A 25 22.57 -37.78 5.64
CA THR A 25 21.86 -37.05 6.70
C THR A 25 21.87 -35.54 6.45
N LEU A 26 23.03 -34.99 6.11
CA LEU A 26 23.17 -33.57 5.78
C LEU A 26 22.36 -33.18 4.55
N ARG A 27 22.32 -34.03 3.52
CA ARG A 27 21.49 -33.80 2.32
C ARG A 27 20.01 -33.69 2.66
N ARG A 28 19.48 -34.62 3.46
CA ARG A 28 18.07 -34.55 3.92
C ARG A 28 17.78 -33.28 4.70
N ARG A 29 18.74 -32.82 5.52
CA ARG A 29 18.59 -31.58 6.30
C ARG A 29 18.59 -30.35 5.42
N LEU A 30 19.41 -30.31 4.36
CA LEU A 30 19.38 -29.25 3.36
C LEU A 30 18.06 -29.21 2.61
N GLU A 31 17.57 -30.36 2.13
CA GLU A 31 16.27 -30.45 1.45
C GLU A 31 15.11 -29.95 2.33
N TYR A 32 15.15 -30.27 3.63
CA TYR A 32 14.17 -29.75 4.60
C TYR A 32 14.26 -28.22 4.73
N LEU A 33 15.46 -27.67 4.87
CA LEU A 33 15.66 -26.22 4.97
C LEU A 33 15.22 -25.49 3.70
N ASP A 34 15.48 -26.05 2.52
CA ASP A 34 14.99 -25.51 1.24
C ASP A 34 13.46 -25.51 1.16
N GLY A 35 12.80 -26.50 1.77
CA GLY A 35 11.35 -26.53 1.92
C GLY A 35 10.84 -25.40 2.80
N VAL A 36 11.47 -25.21 3.97
CA VAL A 36 11.14 -24.12 4.91
C VAL A 36 11.38 -22.75 4.29
N GLU A 37 12.51 -22.56 3.60
CA GLU A 37 12.82 -21.30 2.92
C GLU A 37 11.76 -20.96 1.86
N ARG A 38 11.36 -21.93 1.03
CA ARG A 38 10.29 -21.72 0.05
C ARG A 38 8.97 -21.35 0.70
N ALA A 39 8.60 -22.01 1.80
CA ALA A 39 7.39 -21.69 2.55
C ALA A 39 7.43 -20.27 3.13
N ILE A 40 8.56 -19.86 3.72
CA ILE A 40 8.74 -18.50 4.25
C ILE A 40 8.68 -17.46 3.13
N ARG A 41 9.34 -17.71 2.00
CA ARG A 41 9.28 -16.81 0.83
C ARG A 41 7.83 -16.65 0.33
N LEU A 42 7.07 -17.74 0.28
CA LEU A 42 5.66 -17.71 -0.08
C LEU A 42 4.84 -16.88 0.90
N LEU A 43 5.01 -17.09 2.22
CA LEU A 43 4.35 -16.28 3.24
C LEU A 43 4.73 -14.80 3.14
N ILE A 44 6.00 -14.47 2.88
CA ILE A 44 6.43 -13.08 2.65
C ILE A 44 5.73 -12.50 1.42
N THR A 45 5.62 -13.25 0.32
CA THR A 45 4.92 -12.75 -0.88
C THR A 45 3.43 -12.57 -0.63
N GLU A 46 2.79 -13.50 0.09
CA GLU A 46 1.40 -13.38 0.49
C GLU A 46 1.18 -12.20 1.42
N GLU A 47 2.08 -11.98 2.39
CA GLU A 47 2.04 -10.83 3.28
C GLU A 47 2.30 -9.54 2.51
N GLN A 48 3.18 -9.51 1.51
CA GLN A 48 3.39 -8.32 0.67
C GLN A 48 2.18 -8.02 -0.22
N VAL A 49 1.52 -9.04 -0.76
CA VAL A 49 0.27 -8.89 -1.52
C VAL A 49 -0.88 -8.48 -0.59
N ALA A 50 -0.98 -9.10 0.59
CA ALA A 50 -1.94 -8.75 1.61
C ALA A 50 -1.67 -7.37 2.18
N ALA A 51 -0.42 -6.95 2.34
CA ALA A 51 -0.03 -5.59 2.73
C ALA A 51 -0.33 -4.60 1.61
N ALA A 52 -0.14 -4.96 0.34
CA ALA A 52 -0.63 -4.15 -0.78
C ALA A 52 -2.16 -4.02 -0.77
N GLN A 53 -2.88 -4.98 -0.19
CA GLN A 53 -4.35 -4.95 -0.03
C GLN A 53 -4.81 -4.32 1.30
N GLN A 54 -4.05 -4.44 2.40
CA GLN A 54 -4.40 -4.01 3.77
C GLN A 54 -3.80 -2.65 4.15
N LEU A 55 -2.72 -2.20 3.49
CA LEU A 55 -2.24 -0.81 3.57
C LEU A 55 -2.93 0.11 2.55
N VAL A 56 -4.07 -0.30 2.00
CA VAL A 56 -5.03 0.64 1.40
C VAL A 56 -5.83 1.31 2.52
N LEU A 57 -5.14 2.07 3.36
CA LEU A 57 -5.71 3.26 4.02
C LEU A 57 -5.61 4.50 3.10
N PHE A 58 -5.57 4.25 1.78
CA PHE A 58 -5.80 5.12 0.60
C PHE A 58 -4.58 5.83 -0.01
N PRO A 59 -4.48 5.91 -1.37
CA PRO A 59 -5.55 5.99 -2.39
C PRO A 59 -5.89 4.67 -3.07
N GLY A 60 -7.20 4.46 -3.28
CA GLY A 60 -7.70 3.43 -4.17
C GLY A 60 -7.88 3.99 -5.57
N LYS A 61 -7.79 3.11 -6.57
CA LYS A 61 -8.25 3.43 -7.92
C LYS A 61 -9.78 3.52 -7.91
N ASN A 62 -10.40 4.53 -8.54
CA ASN A 62 -11.84 4.48 -8.84
C ASN A 62 -12.13 3.32 -9.80
N GLY A 63 -13.41 3.05 -10.11
CA GLY A 63 -13.79 2.03 -11.10
C GLY A 63 -13.12 2.20 -12.47
N ASN A 64 -12.50 3.35 -12.72
CA ASN A 64 -11.79 3.71 -13.95
C ASN A 64 -10.25 3.69 -13.79
N GLY A 65 -9.70 3.14 -12.70
CA GLY A 65 -8.26 3.01 -12.53
C GLY A 65 -7.51 4.26 -12.02
N GLN A 66 -8.20 5.36 -11.71
CA GLN A 66 -7.58 6.63 -11.30
C GLN A 66 -7.42 6.72 -9.78
N ASN A 67 -6.26 7.20 -9.31
CA ASN A 67 -5.97 7.38 -7.89
C ASN A 67 -6.88 8.47 -7.27
N VAL A 68 -7.79 8.08 -6.37
CA VAL A 68 -8.67 9.01 -5.66
C VAL A 68 -8.17 9.24 -4.24
N ILE A 69 -7.87 10.49 -3.93
CA ILE A 69 -7.57 10.97 -2.57
C ILE A 69 -8.92 11.29 -1.88
N GLY A 70 -9.09 10.94 -0.60
CA GLY A 70 -10.33 11.29 0.12
C GLY A 70 -11.45 10.24 0.04
N ARG A 71 -11.14 8.94 -0.07
CA ARG A 71 -12.20 7.91 -0.11
C ARG A 71 -12.86 7.68 1.25
N THR A 72 -12.11 7.76 2.34
CA THR A 72 -12.64 7.64 3.72
C THR A 72 -13.01 8.99 4.30
N PRO A 73 -13.97 9.05 5.25
CA PRO A 73 -14.31 10.27 5.98
C PRO A 73 -13.07 10.96 6.58
N VAL A 74 -12.16 10.17 7.17
CA VAL A 74 -10.90 10.67 7.74
C VAL A 74 -10.00 11.30 6.67
N SER A 75 -9.82 10.62 5.52
CA SER A 75 -8.99 11.16 4.45
C SER A 75 -9.59 12.42 3.81
N ARG A 76 -10.93 12.53 3.70
CA ARG A 76 -11.60 13.75 3.23
C ARG A 76 -11.36 14.92 4.17
N LEU A 77 -11.53 14.67 5.47
CA LEU A 77 -11.23 15.67 6.49
C LEU A 77 -9.79 16.17 6.38
N LEU A 78 -8.82 15.26 6.31
CA LEU A 78 -7.41 15.63 6.21
C LEU A 78 -7.12 16.44 4.93
N VAL A 79 -7.72 16.05 3.80
CA VAL A 79 -7.58 16.77 2.53
C VAL A 79 -8.19 18.17 2.59
N GLU A 80 -9.37 18.30 3.19
CA GLU A 80 -10.07 19.58 3.32
C GLU A 80 -9.32 20.53 4.26
N VAL A 81 -8.87 20.01 5.41
CA VAL A 81 -8.20 20.79 6.46
C VAL A 81 -6.77 21.17 6.08
N LEU A 82 -6.06 20.33 5.31
CA LEU A 82 -4.71 20.60 4.80
C LEU A 82 -4.70 21.14 3.36
N GLY A 83 -5.87 21.38 2.77
CA GLY A 83 -6.03 21.85 1.39
C GLY A 83 -5.52 23.27 1.17
N ASP A 84 -5.37 24.03 2.24
CA ASP A 84 -4.77 25.38 2.27
C ASP A 84 -3.24 25.37 2.21
N ALA A 85 -2.62 24.19 2.09
CA ALA A 85 -1.17 23.97 2.11
C ALA A 85 -0.46 24.41 3.41
N ALA A 86 -1.22 24.72 4.47
CA ALA A 86 -0.65 25.08 5.76
C ALA A 86 -0.27 23.82 6.56
N SER A 87 0.87 23.89 7.24
CA SER A 87 1.30 22.82 8.15
C SER A 87 0.50 22.87 9.44
N ARG A 88 -0.09 21.74 9.83
CA ARG A 88 -0.89 21.61 11.05
C ARG A 88 -0.40 20.47 11.92
N GLN A 89 -0.35 20.70 13.23
CA GLN A 89 0.00 19.65 14.19
C GLN A 89 -1.11 18.61 14.30
N LEU A 90 -0.73 17.38 14.68
CA LEU A 90 -1.67 16.28 14.86
C LEU A 90 -2.76 16.61 15.89
N ASP A 91 -2.40 17.35 16.94
CA ASP A 91 -3.34 17.76 17.99
C ASP A 91 -4.40 18.75 17.47
N ALA A 92 -4.01 19.69 16.61
CA ALA A 92 -4.96 20.58 15.95
C ALA A 92 -5.87 19.81 15.00
N LEU A 93 -5.34 18.83 14.28
CA LEU A 93 -6.15 17.96 13.39
C LEU A 93 -7.16 17.13 14.18
N SER A 94 -6.80 16.59 15.36
CA SER A 94 -7.75 15.87 16.21
C SER A 94 -8.83 16.77 16.76
N GLN A 95 -8.49 17.98 17.21
CA GLN A 95 -9.47 18.95 17.70
C GLN A 95 -10.46 19.34 16.59
N ILE A 96 -10.00 19.53 15.35
CA ILE A 96 -10.89 19.84 14.22
C ILE A 96 -11.80 18.64 13.90
N ALA A 97 -11.29 17.41 13.99
CA ALA A 97 -12.10 16.22 13.76
C ALA A 97 -13.20 16.06 14.83
N GLU A 98 -12.85 16.27 16.10
CA GLU A 98 -13.77 16.21 17.23
C GLU A 98 -14.81 17.34 17.16
N ALA A 99 -14.39 18.57 16.83
CA ALA A 99 -15.29 19.71 16.65
C ALA A 99 -16.31 19.50 15.51
N ARG A 100 -15.96 18.69 14.51
CA ARG A 100 -16.84 18.29 13.40
C ARG A 100 -17.71 17.07 13.73
N GLY A 101 -17.64 16.55 14.96
CA GLY A 101 -18.41 15.38 15.38
C GLY A 101 -18.02 14.08 14.67
N MET A 102 -16.76 13.95 14.24
CA MET A 102 -16.30 12.73 13.58
C MET A 102 -16.25 11.57 14.58
N ASP A 103 -17.00 10.51 14.31
CA ASP A 103 -16.93 9.28 15.09
C ASP A 103 -15.75 8.41 14.64
N PHE A 104 -14.93 8.00 15.61
CA PHE A 104 -13.79 7.11 15.42
C PHE A 104 -14.09 5.67 15.86
N ALA A 105 -15.37 5.32 16.08
CA ALA A 105 -15.84 3.99 16.50
C ALA A 105 -15.14 3.51 17.78
N GLY A 106 -15.03 4.39 18.77
CA GLY A 106 -14.37 4.11 20.05
C GLY A 106 -12.84 4.01 20.00
N LYS A 107 -12.21 4.30 18.85
CA LYS A 107 -10.75 4.32 18.70
C LYS A 107 -10.18 5.71 19.05
N ASN A 108 -8.92 5.74 19.45
CA ASN A 108 -8.21 6.99 19.68
C ASN A 108 -8.05 7.81 18.38
N ALA A 109 -8.65 9.00 18.34
CA ALA A 109 -8.66 9.89 17.18
C ALA A 109 -7.26 10.21 16.66
N LYS A 110 -6.33 10.59 17.56
CA LYS A 110 -4.94 10.92 17.20
C LYS A 110 -4.25 9.74 16.53
N ARG A 111 -4.45 8.52 17.04
CA ARG A 111 -3.88 7.31 16.45
C ARG A 111 -4.43 7.07 15.04
N VAL A 112 -5.75 7.19 14.86
CA VAL A 112 -6.39 7.01 13.54
C VAL A 112 -5.89 8.05 12.53
N LEU A 113 -5.86 9.33 12.93
CA LEU A 113 -5.36 10.42 12.09
C LEU A 113 -3.87 10.24 11.77
N HIS A 114 -3.06 9.81 12.72
CA HIS A 114 -1.63 9.55 12.52
C HIS A 114 -1.39 8.48 11.45
N PHE A 115 -2.09 7.35 11.53
CA PHE A 115 -1.96 6.29 10.51
C PHE A 115 -2.47 6.74 9.14
N ALA A 116 -3.54 7.55 9.09
CA ALA A 116 -4.01 8.13 7.85
C ALA A 116 -2.96 9.07 7.21
N LEU A 117 -2.30 9.91 8.03
CA LEU A 117 -1.23 10.80 7.58
C LEU A 117 0.01 10.03 7.10
N ILE A 118 0.40 8.96 7.80
CA ILE A 118 1.47 8.05 7.34
C ILE A 118 1.10 7.43 5.98
N GLY A 119 -0.16 6.98 5.82
CA GLY A 119 -0.65 6.45 4.55
C GLY A 119 -0.54 7.47 3.41
N LEU A 120 -0.98 8.71 3.64
CA LEU A 120 -0.85 9.80 2.67
C LEU A 120 0.63 10.11 2.35
N GLN A 121 1.52 10.08 3.35
CA GLN A 121 2.94 10.33 3.16
C GLN A 121 3.62 9.24 2.33
N ARG A 122 3.35 7.97 2.60
CA ARG A 122 3.91 6.83 1.83
C ARG A 122 3.54 6.89 0.36
N ASN A 123 2.37 7.45 0.05
CA ASN A 123 1.90 7.64 -1.32
C ASN A 123 2.34 8.97 -1.96
N GLY A 124 3.12 9.77 -1.23
CA GLY A 124 3.65 11.05 -1.66
C GLY A 124 2.61 12.18 -1.68
N TYR A 125 1.50 12.06 -0.95
CA TYR A 125 0.42 13.05 -0.86
C TYR A 125 0.51 13.95 0.36
N ALA A 126 1.21 13.53 1.40
CA ALA A 126 1.48 14.35 2.59
C ALA A 126 2.98 14.39 2.88
N GLN A 127 3.41 15.42 3.60
CA GLN A 127 4.76 15.57 4.12
C GLN A 127 4.67 15.99 5.57
N LYS A 128 5.61 15.50 6.37
CA LYS A 128 5.82 15.94 7.75
C LYS A 128 7.00 16.91 7.76
N ASP A 129 6.81 18.09 8.32
CA ASP A 129 7.85 19.07 8.57
C ASP A 129 8.02 19.30 10.08
N ALA A 130 8.84 20.27 10.48
CA ALA A 130 9.04 20.63 11.89
C ALA A 130 7.77 21.20 12.55
N ASN A 131 6.87 21.79 11.76
CA ASN A 131 5.69 22.50 12.23
C ASN A 131 4.43 21.60 12.25
N GLY A 132 4.46 20.45 11.58
CA GLY A 132 3.39 19.49 11.57
C GLY A 132 3.29 18.71 10.26
N TRP A 133 2.06 18.50 9.82
CA TRP A 133 1.71 17.79 8.58
C TRP A 133 1.13 18.77 7.58
N ARG A 134 1.53 18.62 6.31
CA ARG A 134 0.97 19.38 5.17
C ARG A 134 0.77 18.47 3.97
N LEU A 135 -0.07 18.88 3.03
CA LEU A 135 -0.16 18.21 1.73
C LEU A 135 1.08 18.47 0.89
N SER A 136 1.45 17.51 0.06
CA SER A 136 2.50 17.67 -0.94
C SER A 136 1.99 18.43 -2.16
N GLU A 137 2.91 18.99 -2.95
CA GLU A 137 2.59 19.62 -4.25
C GLU A 137 1.82 18.66 -5.19
N LYS A 138 2.16 17.36 -5.14
CA LYS A 138 1.47 16.31 -5.89
C LYS A 138 0.00 16.22 -5.49
N ALA A 139 -0.32 16.26 -4.20
CA ALA A 139 -1.69 16.22 -3.71
C ALA A 139 -2.46 17.50 -4.08
N LEU A 140 -1.86 18.67 -3.88
CA LEU A 140 -2.47 19.96 -4.20
C LEU A 140 -2.82 20.07 -5.69
N ARG A 141 -1.94 19.59 -6.58
CA ARG A 141 -2.20 19.56 -8.03
C ARG A 141 -3.43 18.71 -8.37
N ILE A 142 -3.57 17.54 -7.75
CA ILE A 142 -4.70 16.64 -7.96
C ILE A 142 -6.00 17.30 -7.47
N LEU A 143 -5.97 17.94 -6.30
CA LEU A 143 -7.13 18.64 -5.76
C LEU A 143 -7.56 19.82 -6.64
N ARG A 144 -6.60 20.60 -7.15
CA ARG A 144 -6.89 21.69 -8.09
C ARG A 144 -7.46 21.17 -9.41
N SER A 145 -6.91 20.09 -9.96
CA SER A 145 -7.43 19.49 -11.20
C SER A 145 -8.83 18.90 -11.05
N ALA A 146 -9.21 18.48 -9.84
CA ALA A 146 -10.55 17.99 -9.53
C ALA A 146 -11.56 19.14 -9.30
N ALA A 147 -11.08 20.33 -8.93
CA ALA A 147 -11.92 21.51 -8.65
C ALA A 147 -12.28 22.31 -9.92
N THR A 148 -11.61 22.08 -11.05
CA THR A 148 -12.05 22.57 -12.37
C THR A 148 -12.93 21.52 -13.04
N PRO A 149 -14.27 21.57 -12.92
CA PRO A 149 -15.11 20.87 -13.86
C PRO A 149 -14.85 21.47 -15.24
N SER A 150 -14.59 20.60 -16.20
CA SER A 150 -14.60 20.88 -17.64
C SER A 150 -15.88 21.65 -18.03
N GLY A 151 -15.86 22.97 -17.92
CA GLY A 151 -16.69 23.84 -18.74
C GLY A 151 -16.12 23.76 -20.15
N ASP A 152 -16.83 23.02 -21.01
CA ASP A 152 -16.87 23.12 -22.47
C ASP A 152 -17.34 21.77 -23.06
N LYS A 153 -18.63 21.52 -22.88
CA LYS A 153 -19.42 20.92 -23.95
C LYS A 153 -20.58 21.86 -24.17
N GLU A 154 -20.32 22.90 -24.97
CA GLU A 154 -21.38 23.62 -25.65
C GLU A 154 -22.21 22.57 -26.44
N ASP A 155 -23.45 22.40 -26.03
CA ASP A 155 -24.43 21.67 -26.82
C ASP A 155 -24.60 22.44 -28.15
N PRO A 156 -24.38 21.81 -29.33
CA PRO A 156 -24.72 22.46 -30.57
C PRO A 156 -26.24 22.58 -30.63
N ILE A 157 -26.72 23.79 -30.39
CA ILE A 157 -28.10 24.22 -30.66
C ILE A 157 -28.34 23.94 -32.15
N LYS A 158 -28.96 22.79 -32.44
CA LYS A 158 -29.52 22.51 -33.75
C LYS A 158 -30.68 23.45 -33.96
N GLY A 159 -30.41 24.56 -34.64
CA GLY A 159 -31.44 25.35 -35.29
C GLY A 159 -32.23 24.46 -36.26
N ASN A 160 -33.55 24.49 -36.12
CA ASN A 160 -34.51 24.31 -37.22
C ASN A 160 -35.91 24.45 -36.64
N ASN A 161 -36.60 25.55 -36.93
CA ASN A 161 -37.71 25.49 -37.88
C ASN A 161 -38.34 26.87 -38.09
N THR A 162 -38.12 27.34 -39.30
CA THR A 162 -38.85 28.38 -40.03
C THR A 162 -40.35 28.04 -40.10
N PRO A 163 -41.27 28.99 -39.83
CA PRO A 163 -42.66 28.85 -40.20
C PRO A 163 -42.94 29.75 -41.41
N ALA A 164 -43.17 29.17 -42.59
CA ALA A 164 -43.81 29.89 -43.69
C ALA A 164 -44.24 28.93 -44.80
N VAL A 165 -45.53 28.56 -44.83
CA VAL A 165 -46.26 28.52 -46.10
C VAL A 165 -47.70 28.95 -45.82
N ALA A 166 -48.07 30.06 -46.44
CA ALA A 166 -49.42 30.56 -46.55
C ALA A 166 -50.08 29.96 -47.81
N GLY A 167 -51.36 29.60 -47.68
CA GLY A 167 -52.37 30.01 -48.66
C GLY A 167 -52.78 29.04 -49.78
N ARG A 168 -54.07 28.69 -49.70
CA ARG A 168 -55.06 28.35 -50.74
C ARG A 168 -55.13 26.91 -51.26
#